data_AF-A0AB36DRV8-F1
#
_entry.id   AF-A0AB36DRV8-F1
#
_cell.length_a   1.000
_cell.length_b   1.000
_cell.length_c   1.000
_cell.angle_alpha   90.00
_cell.angle_beta   90.00
_cell.angle_gamma   90.00
#
_symmetry.space_group_name_H-M   'P 1'
#
loop_
_entity.id
_entity.type
_entity.pdbx_description
1 polymer ?
#
loop_
_entity_poly.entity_id
_entity_poly.type
_entity_poly.pdbx_seq_one_letter_code
_entity_poly.pdbx_strand_id
1 'polypeptide(L)'
;MFQTKKTCYSCKGEGQTIKNKCKKCKSRRMVDEVVERKVLIDSNVFYQDVVIVRGEEHIYKNLVGDLFLRVKIQPSRVFELRDNHVVVNVLVDPLVAVTR
;
A
#
# COMPACT_ATOMS: atom_id res chain seq x y z
N MET A 1 -45.32 -7.00 23.42
CA MET A 1 -44.12 -7.61 24.06
C MET A 1 -42.89 -7.13 23.30
N PHE A 2 -41.94 -6.51 24.00
CA PHE A 2 -40.65 -6.12 23.42
C PHE A 2 -39.60 -7.16 23.83
N GLN A 3 -38.93 -7.79 22.88
CA GLN A 3 -37.88 -8.77 23.13
C GLN A 3 -36.58 -8.25 22.53
N THR A 4 -35.60 -7.96 23.37
CA THR A 4 -34.30 -7.44 22.94
C THR A 4 -33.32 -8.60 22.75
N LYS A 5 -32.84 -8.79 21.52
CA LYS A 5 -31.79 -9.77 21.23
C LYS A 5 -30.46 -9.26 21.77
N LYS A 6 -29.74 -10.10 22.53
CA LYS A 6 -28.37 -9.84 23.01
C LYS A 6 -27.43 -10.87 22.41
N THR A 7 -26.17 -10.47 22.18
CA THR A 7 -25.12 -11.39 21.72
C THR A 7 -24.95 -12.54 22.71
N CYS A 8 -24.84 -13.78 22.22
CA CYS A 8 -24.64 -14.95 23.07
C CYS A 8 -23.34 -14.84 23.88
N TYR A 9 -23.41 -14.98 25.21
CA TYR A 9 -22.24 -14.88 26.08
C TYR A 9 -21.21 -16.00 25.84
N SER A 10 -21.66 -17.19 25.46
CA SER A 10 -20.80 -18.36 25.29
C SER A 10 -19.94 -18.30 24.02
N CYS A 11 -20.53 -17.89 22.88
CA CYS A 11 -19.81 -17.80 21.60
C CYS A 11 -19.46 -16.35 21.21
N LYS A 12 -19.91 -15.35 21.97
CA LYS A 12 -19.71 -13.92 21.69
C LYS A 12 -20.12 -13.49 20.28
N GLY A 13 -21.10 -14.18 19.69
CA GLY A 13 -21.59 -13.92 18.33
C GLY A 13 -20.89 -14.72 17.23
N GLU A 14 -19.92 -15.58 17.54
CA GLU A 14 -19.28 -16.46 16.53
C GLU A 14 -20.14 -17.65 16.09
N GLY A 15 -21.24 -17.94 16.80
CA GLY A 15 -22.15 -19.06 16.49
C GLY A 15 -21.67 -20.44 16.96
N GLN A 16 -20.39 -20.59 17.32
CA GLN A 16 -19.82 -21.85 17.80
C GLN A 16 -18.71 -21.65 18.84
N THR A 17 -18.50 -22.65 19.69
CA THR A 17 -17.43 -22.67 20.70
C THR A 17 -16.32 -23.61 20.26
N ILE A 18 -15.11 -23.08 20.06
CA ILE A 18 -13.95 -23.86 19.62
C ILE A 18 -13.37 -24.64 20.82
N LYS A 19 -13.54 -25.97 20.85
CA LYS A 19 -12.99 -26.85 21.90
C LYS A 19 -11.46 -26.92 21.82
N ASN A 20 -10.93 -27.23 20.64
CA ASN A 20 -9.49 -27.35 20.40
C ASN A 20 -8.98 -26.12 19.66
N LYS A 21 -8.37 -25.18 20.40
CA LYS A 21 -7.85 -23.94 19.81
C LYS A 21 -6.59 -24.21 18.99
N CYS A 22 -6.48 -23.56 17.83
CA CYS A 22 -5.25 -23.59 17.03
C CYS A 22 -4.08 -22.99 17.81
N LYS A 23 -2.94 -23.69 17.90
CA LYS A 23 -1.75 -23.22 18.63
C LYS A 23 -1.13 -21.97 18.00
N LYS A 24 -1.22 -21.83 16.66
CA LYS A 24 -0.65 -20.71 15.90
C LYS A 24 -1.50 -19.44 16.03
N CYS A 25 -2.77 -19.48 15.60
CA CYS A 25 -3.64 -18.29 15.60
C CYS A 25 -4.39 -18.05 16.93
N LYS A 26 -4.45 -19.05 17.83
CA LYS A 26 -5.17 -18.97 19.12
C LYS A 26 -6.62 -18.49 18.98
N SER A 27 -7.35 -19.09 18.03
CA SER A 27 -8.74 -18.74 17.67
C SER A 27 -8.94 -17.40 16.94
N ARG A 28 -7.86 -16.66 16.62
CA ARG A 28 -7.95 -15.41 15.84
C ARG A 28 -8.18 -15.62 14.35
N ARG A 29 -8.12 -16.86 13.86
CA ARG A 29 -8.29 -17.27 12.45
C ARG A 29 -7.25 -16.68 11.47
N MET A 30 -6.31 -15.86 11.95
CA MET A 30 -5.23 -15.23 11.18
C MET A 30 -3.91 -15.29 11.97
N VAL A 31 -2.79 -15.22 11.24
CA VAL A 31 -1.43 -15.18 11.78
C VAL A 31 -0.67 -14.10 11.02
N ASP A 32 0.11 -13.29 11.72
CA ASP A 32 0.98 -12.29 11.09
C ASP A 32 2.20 -12.98 10.50
N GLU A 33 2.50 -12.70 9.23
CA GLU A 33 3.61 -13.28 8.49
C GLU A 33 4.33 -12.17 7.71
N VAL A 34 5.65 -12.29 7.60
CA VAL A 34 6.48 -11.40 6.76
C VAL A 34 6.66 -12.08 5.42
N VAL A 35 6.19 -11.42 4.35
CA VAL A 35 6.24 -11.94 2.98
C VAL A 35 7.05 -10.99 2.12
N GLU A 36 8.00 -11.53 1.37
CA GLU A 36 8.78 -10.77 0.39
C GLU A 36 8.18 -10.94 -1.02
N ARG A 37 8.05 -9.81 -1.73
CA ARG A 37 7.53 -9.76 -3.11
C ARG A 37 8.41 -8.89 -3.97
N LYS A 38 8.72 -9.38 -5.17
CA LYS A 38 9.42 -8.62 -6.21
C LYS A 38 8.39 -7.94 -7.10
N VAL A 39 8.41 -6.62 -7.13
CA VAL A 39 7.55 -5.82 -7.99
C VAL A 39 8.44 -5.07 -8.97
N LEU A 40 8.15 -5.20 -10.26
CA LEU A 40 8.81 -4.44 -11.31
C LEU A 40 8.08 -3.11 -11.49
N ILE A 41 8.84 -2.01 -11.46
CA ILE A 41 8.33 -0.67 -11.77
C ILE A 41 8.82 -0.35 -13.18
N ASP A 42 7.90 -0.30 -14.13
CA ASP A 42 8.22 0.02 -15.51
C ASP A 42 8.60 1.49 -15.69
N SER A 43 9.35 1.79 -16.76
CA SER A 43 9.78 3.16 -17.07
C SER A 43 8.65 4.14 -17.41
N ASN A 44 7.45 3.61 -17.70
CA ASN A 44 6.28 4.39 -18.08
C ASN A 44 5.43 4.84 -16.88
N VAL A 45 5.91 4.58 -15.65
CA VAL A 45 5.21 4.96 -14.42
C VAL A 45 5.57 6.40 -14.06
N PHE A 46 4.57 7.27 -14.04
CA PHE A 46 4.70 8.70 -13.76
C PHE A 46 4.58 9.02 -12.27
N TYR A 47 4.86 10.28 -11.92
CA TYR A 47 4.67 10.78 -10.56
C TYR A 47 3.22 10.59 -10.11
N GLN A 48 3.04 9.97 -8.93
CA GLN A 48 1.75 9.61 -8.31
C GLN A 48 0.99 8.44 -8.92
N ASP A 49 1.55 7.76 -9.91
CA ASP A 49 0.98 6.51 -10.40
C ASP A 49 0.93 5.46 -9.28
N VAL A 50 -0.06 4.58 -9.41
CA VAL A 50 -0.34 3.52 -8.45
C VAL A 50 -0.16 2.18 -9.14
N VAL A 51 0.85 1.43 -8.69
CA VAL A 51 1.03 0.03 -9.09
C VAL A 51 0.17 -0.84 -8.16
N ILE A 52 -0.70 -1.65 -8.75
CA ILE A 52 -1.61 -2.54 -8.02
C ILE A 52 -1.05 -3.96 -8.09
N VAL A 53 -0.70 -4.52 -6.93
CA VAL A 53 -0.31 -5.93 -6.81
C VAL A 53 -1.49 -6.70 -6.22
N ARG A 54 -2.15 -7.48 -7.06
CA ARG A 54 -3.42 -8.14 -6.69
C ARG A 54 -3.21 -9.29 -5.69
N GLY A 55 -4.10 -9.39 -4.71
CA GLY A 55 -4.12 -10.51 -3.77
C GLY A 55 -2.91 -10.59 -2.83
N GLU A 56 -2.26 -9.46 -2.57
CA GLU A 56 -1.08 -9.37 -1.70
C GLU A 56 -1.34 -8.47 -0.46
N GLU A 57 -2.57 -8.03 -0.24
CA GLU A 57 -2.95 -7.31 0.98
C GLU A 57 -3.33 -8.27 2.13
N HIS A 58 -3.79 -7.70 3.24
CA HIS A 58 -4.27 -8.45 4.38
C HIS A 58 -5.49 -9.30 4.03
N ILE A 59 -5.57 -10.48 4.65
CA ILE A 59 -6.70 -11.38 4.49
C ILE A 59 -7.77 -10.99 5.51
N TYR A 60 -8.98 -10.69 5.05
CA TYR A 60 -10.13 -10.47 5.92
C TYR A 60 -11.28 -11.38 5.52
N LYS A 61 -11.71 -12.26 6.43
CA LYS A 61 -12.84 -13.20 6.22
C LYS A 61 -12.71 -14.01 4.90
N ASN A 62 -11.52 -14.53 4.62
CA ASN A 62 -11.17 -15.27 3.40
C ASN A 62 -11.16 -14.44 2.10
N LEU A 63 -11.29 -13.12 2.18
CA LEU A 63 -11.03 -12.22 1.07
C LEU A 63 -9.61 -11.68 1.22
N VAL A 64 -8.86 -11.70 0.13
CA VAL A 64 -7.53 -11.09 0.07
C VAL A 64 -7.67 -9.79 -0.70
N GLY A 65 -7.19 -8.69 -0.12
CA GLY A 65 -7.20 -7.40 -0.80
C GLY A 65 -5.99 -7.21 -1.72
N ASP A 66 -5.89 -6.01 -2.28
CA ASP A 66 -4.83 -5.63 -3.21
C ASP A 66 -3.83 -4.67 -2.55
N LEU A 67 -2.55 -4.83 -2.84
CA LEU A 67 -1.50 -3.94 -2.37
C LEU A 67 -1.33 -2.77 -3.35
N PHE A 68 -1.58 -1.56 -2.86
CA PHE A 68 -1.42 -0.32 -3.64
C PHE A 68 -0.06 0.32 -3.35
N LEU A 69 0.82 0.33 -4.35
CA LEU A 69 2.13 0.95 -4.28
C LEU A 69 2.08 2.30 -5.00
N ARG A 70 2.13 3.39 -4.22
CA ARG A 70 2.21 4.75 -4.77
C ARG A 70 3.65 5.14 -5.03
N VAL A 71 3.98 5.38 -6.30
CA VAL A 71 5.32 5.81 -6.69
C VAL A 71 5.53 7.28 -6.33
N LYS A 72 6.66 7.56 -5.68
CA LYS A 72 7.12 8.92 -5.36
C LYS A 72 8.47 9.13 -6.01
N ILE A 73 8.63 10.27 -6.67
CA ILE A 73 9.91 10.66 -7.25
C ILE A 73 10.76 11.27 -6.14
N GLN A 74 11.98 10.76 -6.00
CA GLN A 74 12.96 11.34 -5.09
C GLN A 74 13.45 12.68 -5.66
N PRO A 75 13.44 13.78 -4.88
CA PRO A 75 13.95 15.05 -5.34
C PRO A 75 15.42 14.95 -5.77
N SER A 76 15.74 15.45 -6.96
CA SER A 76 17.11 15.59 -7.43
C SER A 76 17.67 16.96 -7.02
N ARG A 77 18.98 17.04 -6.81
CA ARG A 77 19.68 18.30 -6.47
C ARG A 77 19.85 19.23 -7.66
N VAL A 78 19.80 18.67 -8.86
CA VAL A 78 20.12 19.37 -10.12
C VAL A 78 18.88 19.50 -10.99
N PHE A 79 18.02 18.48 -10.99
CA PHE A 79 16.89 18.40 -11.89
C PHE A 79 15.58 18.50 -11.13
N GLU A 80 14.62 19.21 -11.71
CA GLU A 80 13.24 19.22 -11.28
C GLU A 80 12.38 18.59 -12.35
N LEU A 81 11.39 17.78 -11.96
CA LEU A 81 10.35 17.34 -12.86
C LEU A 81 9.20 18.37 -12.81
N ARG A 82 8.93 19.02 -13.94
CA ARG A 82 7.78 19.91 -14.12
C ARG A 82 6.91 19.34 -15.23
N ASP A 83 5.73 18.88 -14.86
CA ASP A 83 4.83 18.13 -15.74
C ASP A 83 5.56 16.93 -16.39
N ASN A 84 5.68 16.94 -17.72
CA ASN A 84 6.39 15.90 -18.49
C ASN A 84 7.84 16.32 -18.86
N HIS A 85 8.37 17.37 -18.25
CA HIS A 85 9.70 17.91 -18.56
C HIS A 85 10.66 17.78 -17.39
N VAL A 86 11.88 17.35 -17.70
CA VAL A 86 13.04 17.46 -16.80
C VAL A 86 13.68 18.82 -17.03
N VAL A 87 13.65 19.68 -16.01
CA VAL A 87 14.18 21.05 -16.08
C VAL A 87 15.37 21.20 -15.14
N VAL A 88 16.27 22.12 -15.49
CA VAL A 88 17.39 22.53 -14.66
C VAL A 88 17.54 24.04 -14.76
N ASN A 89 17.78 24.70 -13.63
CA ASN A 89 18.12 26.12 -13.60
C ASN A 89 19.64 26.24 -13.62
N VAL A 90 20.17 26.86 -14.68
CA VAL A 90 21.62 27.07 -14.85
C VAL A 90 21.93 28.55 -14.72
N LEU A 91 22.93 28.89 -13.91
CA LEU A 91 23.48 30.23 -13.88
C LEU A 91 24.43 30.40 -15.07
N VAL A 92 24.16 31.39 -15.91
CA VAL A 92 24.95 31.69 -17.10
C VAL A 92 25.62 33.05 -16.92
N ASP A 93 26.87 33.16 -17.38
CA ASP A 93 27.58 34.43 -17.41
C ASP A 93 26.88 35.42 -18.36
N PRO A 94 26.60 36.67 -17.94
CA PRO A 94 25.93 37.66 -18.77
C PRO A 94 26.64 37.94 -20.11
N LEU A 95 27.98 37.91 -20.15
CA LEU A 95 28.73 38.11 -21.39
C LEU A 95 28.44 36.98 -22.38
N VAL A 96 28.38 35.74 -21.91
CA VAL A 96 28.05 34.56 -22.72
C VAL A 96 26.60 34.60 -23.19
N ALA A 97 25.69 35.12 -22.37
CA ALA A 97 24.27 35.21 -22.71
C ALA A 97 23.97 36.22 -23.83
N VAL A 98 24.78 37.28 -23.97
CA VAL A 98 24.57 38.37 -24.93
C VAL A 98 25.36 38.20 -26.23
N THR A 99 26.44 37.41 -26.22
CA THR A 99 27.34 37.24 -27.39
C THR A 99 26.94 36.13 -28.36
N ARG A 100 25.71 35.60 -28.28
CA ARG A 100 25.16 34.59 -29.20
C ARG A 100 23.93 35.07 -29.93
#